data_AF-A0A3M2D9Z8-F1
#
_entry.id   AF-A0A3M2D9Z8-F1
#
_cell.length_a   1.000
_cell.length_b   1.000
_cell.length_c   1.000
_cell.angle_alpha   90.00
_cell.angle_beta   90.00
_cell.angle_gamma   90.00
#
_symmetry.space_group_name_H-M   'P 1'
#
loop_
_entity.id
_entity.type
_entity.pdbx_description
1 polymer ?
#
loop_
_entity_poly.entity_id
_entity_poly.type
_entity_poly.pdbx_seq_one_letter_code
_entity_poly.pdbx_strand_id
1 'polypeptide(L)'
;MPQPICPYLGLKRDPSTVLEFPSERNHCHHARPIAPVNLRHQRLACLTDRYVNCPVYQQAREQSLPEDLLLPSFNQIRQRWIILAVFAFLIIGGLIAGGISATRINGDNAVPQTGGTNKVGEGSQDLLLITEALSLTNDAFSSRSNLTPVQGTPTECVPPEGWIAYL
;
A
#
# COMPACT_ATOMS: atom_id res chain seq x y z
N MET A 1 9.52 23.55 26.19
CA MET A 1 10.44 22.40 26.45
C MET A 1 10.19 21.40 25.33
N PRO A 2 11.21 20.87 24.64
CA PRO A 2 10.99 19.85 23.63
C PRO A 2 10.33 18.63 24.28
N GLN A 3 9.31 18.07 23.61
CA GLN A 3 8.67 16.85 24.09
C GLN A 3 9.68 15.69 24.00
N PRO A 4 9.73 14.79 24.99
CA PRO A 4 10.61 13.63 24.92
C PRO A 4 10.14 12.71 23.79
N ILE A 5 10.87 12.71 22.68
CA ILE A 5 10.62 11.88 21.48
C ILE A 5 11.62 10.71 21.47
N CYS A 6 11.18 9.56 20.95
CA CYS A 6 12.04 8.38 20.77
C CYS A 6 13.27 8.73 19.91
N PRO A 7 14.50 8.44 20.37
CA PRO A 7 15.72 8.79 19.64
C PRO A 7 15.90 7.97 18.35
N TYR A 8 15.16 6.89 18.19
CA TYR A 8 15.18 6.04 17.00
C TYR A 8 14.06 6.35 16.00
N LEU A 9 13.22 7.36 16.28
CA LEU A 9 12.17 7.79 15.36
C LEU A 9 12.70 8.90 14.45
N GLY A 10 12.63 8.71 13.14
CA GLY A 10 13.07 9.73 12.18
C GLY A 10 12.56 9.48 10.76
N LEU A 11 12.95 10.32 9.80
CA LEU A 11 12.60 10.12 8.40
C LEU A 11 13.39 8.95 7.79
N LYS A 12 12.83 8.30 6.76
CA LYS A 12 13.43 7.12 6.11
C LYS A 12 14.89 7.32 5.66
N ARG A 13 15.22 8.51 5.16
CA ARG A 13 16.56 8.85 4.64
C ARG A 13 17.32 9.83 5.55
N ASP A 14 16.73 10.21 6.66
CA ASP A 14 17.31 11.17 7.60
C ASP A 14 16.85 10.80 9.03
N PRO A 15 17.66 10.02 9.77
CA PRO A 15 17.33 9.62 11.13
C PRO A 15 17.33 10.77 12.13
N SER A 16 17.96 11.91 11.80
CA SER A 16 18.07 13.07 12.69
C SER A 16 16.85 13.98 12.63
N THR A 17 16.09 13.92 11.53
CA THR A 17 14.84 14.66 11.37
C THR A 17 13.65 13.79 11.78
N VAL A 18 12.82 14.31 12.68
CA VAL A 18 11.57 13.67 13.11
C VAL A 18 10.38 14.58 12.86
N LEU A 19 9.23 14.01 12.47
CA LEU A 19 7.98 14.75 12.44
C LEU A 19 7.34 14.65 13.82
N GLU A 20 7.15 15.78 14.50
CA GLU A 20 6.59 15.87 15.86
C GLU A 20 5.09 15.55 15.93
N PHE A 21 4.51 15.04 14.84
CA PHE A 21 3.13 14.58 14.75
C PHE A 21 3.10 13.18 14.12
N PRO A 22 2.08 12.35 14.42
CA PRO A 22 1.95 11.02 13.82
C PRO A 22 1.92 11.09 12.29
N SER A 23 2.85 10.41 11.62
CA SER A 23 3.00 10.45 10.17
C SER A 23 3.55 9.14 9.63
N GLU A 24 3.09 8.72 8.45
CA GLU A 24 3.64 7.57 7.73
C GLU A 24 5.12 7.73 7.35
N ARG A 25 5.62 8.97 7.36
CA ARG A 25 7.03 9.26 7.08
C ARG A 25 7.95 9.03 8.27
N ASN A 26 7.41 8.90 9.49
CA ASN A 26 8.19 8.53 10.66
C ASN A 26 8.49 7.02 10.64
N HIS A 27 9.78 6.69 10.61
CA HIS A 27 10.32 5.33 10.58
C HIS A 27 11.09 5.04 11.86
N CYS A 28 11.05 3.77 12.28
CA CYS A 28 11.89 3.26 13.35
C CYS A 28 13.25 2.85 12.77
N HIS A 29 14.31 3.50 13.22
CA HIS A 29 15.70 3.21 12.86
C HIS A 29 16.35 2.13 13.73
N HIS A 30 15.69 1.75 14.84
CA HIS A 30 16.08 0.57 15.63
C HIS A 30 15.51 -0.74 15.06
N ALA A 31 14.62 -0.64 14.08
CA ALA A 31 14.07 -1.78 13.37
C ALA A 31 14.92 -2.15 12.15
N ARG A 32 15.11 -3.46 11.92
CA ARG A 32 15.74 -3.99 10.70
C ARG A 32 14.80 -4.91 9.90
N PRO A 33 14.46 -4.57 8.64
CA PRO A 33 14.80 -3.33 7.93
C PRO A 33 14.11 -2.10 8.56
N ILE A 34 14.66 -0.90 8.29
CA ILE A 34 14.04 0.38 8.69
C ILE A 34 12.60 0.38 8.18
N ALA A 35 11.65 0.61 9.09
CA ALA A 35 10.24 0.42 8.80
C ALA A 35 9.38 1.56 9.36
N PRO A 36 8.30 1.95 8.64
CA PRO A 36 7.36 2.94 9.14
C PRO A 36 6.55 2.37 10.30
N VAL A 37 6.42 3.17 11.36
CA VAL A 37 5.63 2.82 12.54
C VAL A 37 4.18 3.24 12.29
N ASN A 38 3.19 2.49 12.76
CA ASN A 38 1.81 2.93 12.63
C ASN A 38 1.48 4.18 13.47
N LEU A 39 0.46 4.92 13.03
CA LEU A 39 0.08 6.21 13.60
C LEU A 39 -0.36 6.13 15.07
N ARG A 40 -0.99 5.02 15.46
CA ARG A 40 -1.47 4.81 16.84
C ARG A 40 -0.29 4.66 17.80
N HIS A 41 0.69 3.84 17.47
CA HIS A 41 1.88 3.65 18.30
C HIS A 41 2.74 4.91 18.36
N GLN A 42 2.87 5.65 17.25
CA GLN A 42 3.56 6.94 17.26
C GLN A 42 2.93 7.92 18.26
N ARG A 43 1.60 8.06 18.23
CA ARG A 43 0.86 8.98 19.10
C ARG A 43 0.96 8.61 20.60
N LEU A 44 0.91 7.31 20.89
CA LEU A 44 0.83 6.82 22.27
C LEU A 44 2.19 6.51 22.92
N ALA A 45 3.24 6.35 22.10
CA ALA A 45 4.56 5.94 22.56
C ALA A 45 5.68 6.76 21.93
N CYS A 46 5.92 6.64 20.61
CA CYS A 46 7.17 7.17 20.01
C CYS A 46 7.35 8.69 20.12
N LEU A 47 6.26 9.46 20.14
CA LEU A 47 6.25 10.92 20.25
C LEU A 47 6.03 11.42 21.69
N THR A 48 6.23 10.54 22.68
CA THR A 48 6.02 10.81 24.11
C THR A 48 7.13 10.15 24.92
N ASP A 49 7.29 10.51 26.18
CA ASP A 49 8.22 9.85 27.12
C ASP A 49 8.01 8.34 27.25
N ARG A 50 6.81 7.83 26.89
CA ARG A 50 6.47 6.41 26.92
C ARG A 50 7.26 5.56 25.92
N TYR A 51 8.09 6.16 25.04
CA TYR A 51 8.99 5.39 24.18
C TYR A 51 9.90 4.44 24.95
N VAL A 52 10.23 4.75 26.21
CA VAL A 52 11.05 3.87 27.09
C VAL A 52 10.38 2.51 27.36
N ASN A 53 9.05 2.45 27.19
CA ASN A 53 8.24 1.24 27.32
C ASN A 53 7.98 0.54 25.97
N CYS A 54 8.51 1.08 24.87
CA CYS A 54 8.36 0.46 23.56
C CYS A 54 9.17 -0.86 23.53
N PRO A 55 8.56 -1.99 23.14
CA PRO A 55 9.25 -3.28 23.12
C PRO A 55 10.46 -3.27 22.18
N VAL A 56 10.39 -2.49 21.10
CA VAL A 56 11.50 -2.34 20.15
C VAL A 56 12.63 -1.53 20.79
N TYR A 57 12.31 -0.43 21.47
CA TYR A 57 13.32 0.39 22.15
C TYR A 57 14.09 -0.39 23.22
N GLN A 58 13.41 -1.29 23.95
CA GLN A 58 14.00 -2.10 25.01
C GLN A 58 14.88 -3.24 24.50
N GLN A 59 14.83 -3.57 23.20
CA GLN A 59 15.65 -4.64 22.65
C GLN A 59 17.12 -4.22 22.57
N ALA A 60 18.00 -5.07 23.09
CA ALA A 60 19.45 -4.86 23.05
C ALA A 60 20.05 -4.91 21.63
N ARG A 61 19.34 -5.48 20.66
CA ARG A 61 19.76 -5.58 19.26
C ARG A 61 18.61 -5.17 18.35
N GLU A 62 18.95 -4.66 17.18
CA GLU A 62 17.98 -4.31 16.15
C GLU A 62 17.27 -5.58 15.65
N GLN A 63 15.93 -5.58 15.69
CA GLN A 63 15.08 -6.66 15.19
C GLN A 63 14.05 -6.12 14.20
N SER A 64 13.33 -7.02 13.53
CA SER A 64 12.21 -6.62 12.68
C SER A 64 11.13 -5.93 13.51
N LEU A 65 10.56 -4.84 12.98
CA LEU A 65 9.42 -4.18 13.61
C LEU A 65 8.25 -5.17 13.69
N PRO A 66 7.62 -5.39 14.86
CA PRO A 66 6.46 -6.25 15.00
C PRO A 66 5.30 -5.80 14.10
N GLU A 67 4.50 -6.75 13.60
CA GLU A 67 3.39 -6.45 12.66
C GLU A 67 2.37 -5.48 13.27
N ASP A 68 2.09 -5.59 14.58
CA ASP A 68 1.18 -4.70 15.29
C ASP A 68 1.68 -3.26 15.40
N LEU A 69 2.98 -3.03 15.19
CA LEU A 69 3.64 -1.73 15.21
C LEU A 69 3.94 -1.21 13.80
N LEU A 70 3.93 -2.08 12.79
CA LEU A 70 4.14 -1.75 11.39
C LEU A 70 2.95 -0.96 10.83
N LEU A 71 3.25 -0.04 9.92
CA LEU A 71 2.22 0.64 9.14
C LEU A 71 1.58 -0.35 8.13
N PRO A 72 0.25 -0.54 8.13
CA PRO A 72 -0.41 -1.58 7.30
C PRO A 72 -0.14 -1.47 5.80
N SER A 73 -0.03 -0.24 5.27
CA SER A 73 0.22 0.01 3.84
C SER A 73 1.62 -0.40 3.39
N PHE A 74 2.59 -0.46 4.31
CA PHE A 74 3.98 -0.79 3.98
C PHE A 74 4.14 -2.25 3.56
N ASN A 75 3.48 -3.17 4.27
CA ASN A 75 3.54 -4.59 3.96
C ASN A 75 2.82 -4.88 2.64
N GLN A 76 1.66 -4.25 2.39
CA GLN A 76 0.92 -4.42 1.13
C GLN A 76 1.70 -4.01 -0.10
N ILE A 77 2.45 -2.88 -0.04
CA ILE A 77 3.29 -2.45 -1.17
C ILE A 77 4.37 -3.50 -1.43
N ARG A 78 5.10 -3.92 -0.39
CA ARG A 78 6.17 -4.93 -0.53
C ARG A 78 5.62 -6.25 -1.11
N GLN A 79 4.48 -6.73 -0.61
CA GLN A 79 3.84 -7.95 -1.11
C GLN A 79 3.42 -7.83 -2.58
N ARG A 80 2.84 -6.70 -2.98
CA ARG A 80 2.48 -6.44 -4.40
C ARG A 80 3.69 -6.53 -5.32
N TRP A 81 4.84 -5.96 -4.94
CA TRP A 81 6.07 -6.06 -5.74
C TRP A 81 6.62 -7.48 -5.83
N ILE A 82 6.55 -8.25 -4.75
CA ILE A 82 6.95 -9.67 -4.75
C ILE A 82 6.07 -10.46 -5.71
N ILE A 83 4.75 -10.28 -5.63
CA ILE A 83 3.79 -10.95 -6.53
C ILE A 83 4.08 -10.60 -7.99
N LEU A 84 4.27 -9.32 -8.31
CA LEU A 84 4.60 -8.87 -9.67
C LEU A 84 5.93 -9.46 -10.17
N ALA A 85 6.95 -9.55 -9.33
CA ALA A 85 8.23 -10.15 -9.69
C ALA A 85 8.10 -11.65 -9.99
N VAL A 86 7.31 -12.38 -9.20
CA VAL A 86 7.04 -13.81 -9.43
C VAL A 86 6.28 -14.01 -10.76
N PHE A 87 5.25 -13.21 -11.02
CA PHE A 87 4.52 -13.28 -12.29
C PHE A 87 5.41 -12.95 -13.49
N ALA A 88 6.25 -11.91 -13.39
CA ALA A 88 7.21 -11.56 -14.44
C ALA A 88 8.20 -12.71 -14.71
N PHE A 89 8.70 -13.36 -13.66
CA PHE A 89 9.61 -14.50 -13.79
C PHE A 89 8.94 -15.70 -14.48
N LEU A 90 7.68 -16.02 -14.15
CA LEU A 90 6.92 -17.10 -14.80
C LEU A 90 6.68 -16.81 -16.30
N ILE A 91 6.35 -15.57 -16.65
CA ILE A 91 6.15 -15.17 -18.05
C ILE A 91 7.47 -15.25 -18.83
N ILE A 92 8.57 -14.73 -18.26
CA ILE A 92 9.89 -14.78 -18.90
C ILE A 92 10.36 -16.24 -19.07
N GLY A 93 10.23 -17.06 -18.03
CA GLY A 93 10.56 -18.49 -18.09
C GLY A 93 9.73 -19.25 -19.13
N GLY A 94 8.43 -18.97 -19.21
CA GLY A 94 7.54 -19.55 -20.21
C GLY A 94 7.89 -19.16 -21.65
N LEU A 95 8.26 -17.90 -21.89
CA LEU A 95 8.71 -17.44 -23.21
C LEU A 95 10.04 -18.07 -23.63
N ILE A 96 10.97 -18.27 -22.71
CA ILE A 96 12.25 -18.95 -22.98
C ILE A 96 12.01 -20.44 -23.32
N ALA A 97 11.18 -21.13 -22.54
CA ALA A 97 10.82 -22.54 -22.80
C ALA A 97 10.02 -22.71 -24.10
N GLY A 98 9.10 -21.80 -24.39
CA GLY A 98 8.32 -21.78 -25.63
C GLY A 98 9.15 -21.40 -26.87
N GLY A 99 10.09 -20.46 -26.73
CA GLY A 99 10.99 -20.04 -27.81
C GLY A 99 11.99 -21.12 -28.24
N ILE A 100 12.46 -21.95 -27.29
CA ILE A 100 13.29 -23.13 -27.61
C ILE A 100 12.49 -24.18 -28.39
N SER A 101 11.17 -24.29 -28.16
CA SER A 101 10.30 -25.21 -28.89
C SER A 101 10.00 -24.74 -30.33
N ALA A 102 10.10 -23.44 -30.61
CA ALA A 102 9.81 -22.88 -31.94
C ALA A 102 10.98 -22.93 -32.95
N THR A 103 12.21 -23.21 -32.50
CA THR A 103 13.40 -23.28 -33.38
C THR A 103 13.71 -24.67 -33.93
N ARG A 104 12.84 -25.67 -33.66
CA ARG A 104 12.91 -27.02 -34.22
C ARG A 104 11.65 -27.37 -35.02
N ILE A 105 11.27 -26.49 -35.95
CA ILE A 105 10.38 -26.83 -37.07
C ILE A 105 11.13 -26.56 -38.38
N ASN A 106 11.98 -27.50 -38.74
CA ASN A 106 12.48 -27.64 -40.11
C ASN A 106 12.57 -29.13 -40.42
N GLY A 107 11.73 -29.59 -41.35
CA GLY A 107 11.56 -30.99 -41.70
C GLY A 107 10.21 -31.20 -42.37
N ASP A 108 10.18 -30.97 -43.68
CA ASP A 108 9.04 -31.11 -44.58
C ASP A 108 8.32 -32.48 -44.44
N ASN A 109 6.99 -32.47 -44.55
CA ASN A 109 6.22 -33.29 -45.49
C ASN A 109 4.73 -32.92 -45.46
N ALA A 110 4.14 -32.93 -46.64
CA ALA A 110 2.84 -32.35 -46.98
C ALA A 110 1.61 -33.25 -46.69
N VAL A 111 0.43 -32.67 -46.97
CA VAL A 111 -0.89 -33.28 -47.34
C VAL A 111 -1.91 -33.46 -46.19
N PRO A 112 -3.23 -33.23 -46.38
CA PRO A 112 -3.94 -32.07 -46.95
C PRO A 112 -5.05 -31.54 -46.00
N GLN A 113 -5.67 -30.41 -46.34
CA GLN A 113 -6.90 -29.92 -45.71
C GLN A 113 -8.11 -30.74 -46.20
N THR A 114 -8.95 -31.24 -45.29
CA THR A 114 -10.43 -31.28 -45.42
C THR A 114 -11.06 -31.94 -44.20
N GLY A 115 -12.12 -31.35 -43.65
CA GLY A 115 -13.01 -32.02 -42.69
C GLY A 115 -13.33 -31.18 -41.46
N GLY A 116 -14.07 -30.09 -41.64
CA GLY A 116 -14.67 -29.37 -40.53
C GLY A 116 -15.66 -30.23 -39.76
N THR A 117 -15.58 -30.18 -38.44
CA THR A 117 -16.74 -30.41 -37.58
C THR A 117 -16.82 -29.26 -36.59
N ASN A 118 -17.85 -28.43 -36.76
CA ASN A 118 -18.22 -27.42 -35.79
C ASN A 118 -18.63 -28.13 -34.51
N LYS A 119 -17.83 -27.99 -33.44
CA LYS A 119 -18.33 -28.16 -32.08
C LYS A 119 -18.60 -26.78 -31.50
N VAL A 120 -19.86 -26.37 -31.63
CA VAL A 120 -20.45 -25.33 -30.79
C VAL A 120 -20.50 -25.91 -29.37
N GLY A 121 -19.63 -25.40 -28.50
CA GLY A 121 -19.76 -25.48 -27.05
C GLY A 121 -19.48 -24.06 -26.56
N GLU A 122 -20.51 -23.26 -26.32
CA GLU A 122 -21.21 -23.17 -25.04
C GLU A 122 -20.27 -22.67 -23.93
N GLY A 123 -20.33 -21.36 -23.70
CA GLY A 123 -19.48 -20.65 -22.73
C GLY A 123 -19.71 -19.15 -22.81
N SER A 124 -20.98 -18.72 -22.73
CA SER A 124 -21.34 -17.29 -22.69
C SER A 124 -22.43 -17.07 -21.64
N GLN A 125 -22.10 -17.35 -20.38
CA GLN A 125 -22.95 -17.01 -19.23
C GLN A 125 -22.24 -16.15 -18.17
N ASP A 126 -20.93 -15.91 -18.28
CA ASP A 126 -20.21 -15.13 -17.26
C ASP A 126 -20.32 -13.60 -17.44
N LEU A 127 -20.79 -13.12 -18.60
CA LEU A 127 -20.86 -11.68 -18.87
C LEU A 127 -22.10 -10.99 -18.28
N LEU A 128 -23.10 -11.75 -17.82
CA LEU A 128 -24.34 -11.20 -17.26
C LEU A 128 -24.25 -10.92 -15.75
N LEU A 129 -23.40 -11.65 -15.01
CA LEU A 129 -23.22 -11.47 -13.57
C LEU A 129 -22.42 -10.21 -13.20
N ILE A 130 -21.52 -9.76 -14.07
CA ILE A 130 -20.66 -8.59 -13.80
C ILE A 130 -21.47 -7.29 -13.91
N THR A 131 -22.51 -7.27 -14.75
CA THR A 131 -23.36 -6.09 -14.96
C THR A 131 -24.29 -5.83 -13.77
N GLU A 132 -24.71 -6.88 -13.05
CA GLU A 132 -25.54 -6.75 -11.84
C GLU A 132 -24.74 -6.32 -10.60
N ALA A 133 -23.45 -6.65 -10.53
CA ALA A 133 -22.59 -6.25 -9.41
C ALA A 133 -22.28 -4.74 -9.41
N LEU A 134 -22.23 -4.10 -10.58
CA LEU A 134 -21.93 -2.67 -10.73
C LEU A 134 -23.12 -1.76 -10.38
N SER A 135 -24.35 -2.24 -10.52
CA SER A 135 -25.55 -1.49 -10.14
C SER A 135 -25.77 -1.47 -8.62
N LEU A 136 -25.40 -2.55 -7.90
CA LEU A 136 -25.54 -2.63 -6.43
C LEU A 136 -24.59 -1.68 -5.67
N THR A 137 -23.46 -1.28 -6.24
CA THR A 137 -22.52 -0.34 -5.59
C THR A 137 -22.95 1.12 -5.68
N ASN A 138 -23.76 1.48 -6.69
CA ASN A 138 -24.20 2.87 -6.86
C ASN A 138 -25.28 3.26 -5.83
N ASP A 139 -26.13 2.32 -5.42
CA ASP A 139 -27.15 2.58 -4.40
C ASP A 139 -26.59 2.71 -2.98
N ALA A 140 -25.45 2.06 -2.70
CA ALA A 140 -24.77 2.19 -1.41
C ALA A 140 -24.07 3.55 -1.22
N PHE A 141 -23.73 4.26 -2.30
CA PHE A 141 -23.12 5.58 -2.23
C PHE A 141 -24.16 6.69 -1.99
N SER A 142 -25.39 6.53 -2.50
CA SER A 142 -26.48 7.51 -2.32
C SER A 142 -27.04 7.56 -0.90
N SER A 143 -26.87 6.52 -0.08
CA SER A 143 -27.47 6.46 1.26
C SER A 143 -26.61 7.07 2.38
N ARG A 144 -25.37 7.54 2.11
CA ARG A 144 -24.47 8.04 3.16
C ARG A 144 -24.38 9.57 3.27
N SER A 145 -25.17 10.31 2.50
CA SER A 145 -25.15 11.78 2.44
C SER A 145 -26.06 12.49 3.45
N ASN A 146 -26.80 11.77 4.30
CA ASN A 146 -27.59 12.40 5.38
C ASN A 146 -26.76 12.65 6.66
N LEU A 147 -25.57 13.23 6.50
CA LEU A 147 -24.98 14.04 7.57
C LEU A 147 -25.41 15.48 7.30
N THR A 148 -26.42 15.92 8.06
CA THR A 148 -26.76 17.34 8.20
C THR A 148 -25.47 18.16 8.32
N PRO A 149 -25.24 19.16 7.46
CA PRO A 149 -24.18 20.13 7.68
C PRO A 149 -24.52 20.82 9.00
N VAL A 150 -23.68 20.63 10.02
CA VAL A 150 -23.64 21.58 11.13
C VAL A 150 -23.21 22.88 10.48
N GLN A 151 -24.14 23.83 10.33
CA GLN A 151 -23.84 25.22 10.03
C GLN A 151 -23.08 25.79 11.23
N GLY A 152 -21.79 25.44 11.31
CA GLY A 152 -20.82 26.29 11.97
C GLY A 152 -20.69 27.53 11.12
N THR A 153 -21.05 28.67 11.68
CA THR A 153 -20.65 29.97 11.12
C THR A 153 -19.15 29.90 10.81
N PRO A 154 -18.71 30.34 9.62
CA PRO A 154 -17.29 30.41 9.33
C PRO A 154 -16.68 31.35 10.38
N THR A 155 -15.97 30.78 11.34
CA THR A 155 -15.19 31.56 12.30
C THR A 155 -14.02 32.11 11.50
N GLU A 156 -14.22 33.32 10.99
CA GLU A 156 -13.20 34.05 10.27
C GLU A 156 -11.96 34.13 11.16
N CYS A 157 -10.82 33.72 10.61
CA CYS A 157 -9.57 33.72 11.35
C CYS A 157 -9.11 35.17 11.50
N VAL A 158 -9.52 35.82 12.58
CA VAL A 158 -9.07 37.19 12.90
C VAL A 158 -7.61 37.11 13.33
N PRO A 159 -6.68 37.79 12.64
CA PRO A 159 -5.29 37.82 13.07
C PRO A 159 -5.19 38.51 14.43
N PRO A 160 -4.27 38.07 15.32
CA PRO A 160 -4.06 38.71 16.61
C PRO A 160 -3.68 40.18 16.46
N GLU A 161 -3.97 40.96 17.49
CA GLU A 161 -3.60 42.37 17.54
C GLU A 161 -2.08 42.55 17.37
N GLY A 162 -1.66 43.41 16.45
CA GLY A 162 -0.25 43.71 16.17
C GLY A 162 0.40 42.95 15.00
N TRP A 163 -0.34 42.14 14.24
CA TRP A 163 0.19 41.48 13.04
C TRP A 163 0.25 42.46 11.85
N ILE A 164 1.45 42.66 11.31
CA ILE A 164 1.66 43.40 10.05
C ILE A 164 1.80 42.42 8.88
N ALA A 165 1.00 42.61 7.83
CA ALA A 165 1.16 41.86 6.59
C ALA A 165 2.38 42.45 5.84
N TYR A 166 3.38 41.60 5.58
CA TYR A 166 4.47 41.98 4.68
C TYR A 166 3.98 41.78 3.24
N LEU A 167 3.73 42.90 2.55
CA LEU A 167 3.42 42.96 1.13
C LEU A 167 4.70 43.02 0.31
#